data_AF-A0A9P9IYC1-F1
#
_entry.id   AF-A0A9P9IYC1-F1
#
_cell.length_a   1.000
_cell.length_b   1.000
_cell.length_c   1.000
_cell.angle_alpha   90.00
_cell.angle_beta   90.00
_cell.angle_gamma   90.00
#
_symmetry.space_group_name_H-M   'P 1'
#
loop_
_entity.id
_entity.type
_entity.pdbx_description
1 polymer ?
#
loop_
_entity_poly.entity_id
_entity_poly.type
_entity_poly.pdbx_seq_one_letter_code
_entity_poly.pdbx_strand_id
1 'polypeptide(L)'
;MAAAVASTKAASRTASRLFSPRKSALGLQVHKQLYPHLYQDGNIPKSFAPNPAKQLADGHVKRISDKSSNAEDGVLDAPRKLSRFDKPASRQRKHTSGIMVYPPKPSTFAQCPFPVAAVTNSQIALHDPTGARTRLFAKTNPEGARVGDILLVRQRTGDPFAGVCINIRRQGIDTAILLRGQLTRVGVEMWYKVYSPLVEGIEVVQRAAKRARRARLTYMRTVKHDRGSVENVVRVYLRQKAALGTADGKKKAGMAAAAAAGGKKGKGRGKKR
;
A
#
# COMPACT_ATOMS: atom_id res chain seq x y z
N MET A 1 71.02 -8.22 -74.85
CA MET A 1 71.78 -8.60 -73.64
C MET A 1 70.89 -9.48 -72.77
N ALA A 2 71.35 -10.72 -72.50
CA ALA A 2 70.92 -11.73 -71.52
C ALA A 2 69.39 -11.99 -71.34
N ALA A 3 68.79 -13.08 -71.84
CA ALA A 3 68.84 -14.51 -71.46
C ALA A 3 67.49 -14.93 -70.79
N ALA A 4 66.66 -15.74 -71.46
CA ALA A 4 66.46 -17.19 -71.25
C ALA A 4 65.65 -17.53 -69.97
N VAL A 5 64.38 -17.93 -70.03
CA VAL A 5 63.80 -19.30 -70.26
C VAL A 5 63.67 -20.17 -69.00
N ALA A 6 62.44 -20.69 -68.82
CA ALA A 6 62.00 -21.95 -68.20
C ALA A 6 61.88 -22.16 -66.66
N SER A 7 60.64 -22.51 -66.28
CA SER A 7 60.19 -23.71 -65.54
C SER A 7 61.08 -24.38 -64.49
N THR A 8 60.55 -24.54 -63.27
CA THR A 8 60.68 -25.72 -62.34
C THR A 8 59.77 -25.46 -61.12
N LYS A 9 58.75 -26.29 -60.83
CA LYS A 9 58.68 -27.54 -60.05
C LYS A 9 59.02 -27.44 -58.55
N ALA A 10 57.99 -27.70 -57.73
CA ALA A 10 57.94 -28.31 -56.39
C ALA A 10 58.57 -27.61 -55.17
N ALA A 11 57.83 -27.54 -54.06
CA ALA A 11 58.12 -28.35 -52.87
C ALA A 11 57.12 -28.07 -51.72
N SER A 12 56.36 -29.11 -51.39
CA SER A 12 55.71 -29.30 -50.10
C SER A 12 56.72 -29.35 -48.95
N ARG A 13 56.45 -28.64 -47.85
CA ARG A 13 57.03 -28.97 -46.53
C ARG A 13 55.91 -29.17 -45.51
N THR A 14 55.49 -30.42 -45.41
CA THR A 14 54.84 -30.99 -44.24
C THR A 14 55.78 -30.92 -43.04
N ALA A 15 55.39 -30.20 -41.99
CA ALA A 15 56.01 -30.30 -40.68
C ALA A 15 55.04 -31.01 -39.73
N SER A 16 55.38 -32.26 -39.43
CA SER A 16 54.78 -33.14 -38.44
C SER A 16 54.76 -32.51 -37.04
N ARG A 17 53.56 -32.23 -36.51
CA ARG A 17 53.40 -32.06 -35.06
C ARG A 17 53.19 -33.43 -34.43
N LEU A 18 54.22 -33.88 -33.72
CA LEU A 18 54.17 -35.07 -32.87
C LEU A 18 53.02 -34.94 -31.86
N PHE A 19 52.15 -35.94 -31.82
CA PHE A 19 50.99 -36.00 -30.95
C PHE A 19 51.47 -36.29 -29.51
N SER A 20 51.52 -35.27 -28.65
CA SER A 20 51.79 -35.48 -27.22
C SER A 20 50.59 -36.17 -26.58
N PRO A 21 50.75 -37.32 -25.90
CA PRO A 21 49.64 -37.94 -25.19
C PRO A 21 49.16 -36.98 -24.07
N ARG A 22 47.85 -36.75 -24.02
CA ARG A 22 47.22 -35.88 -23.02
C ARG A 22 47.51 -36.43 -21.62
N LYS A 23 47.98 -35.58 -20.70
CA LYS A 23 48.21 -35.93 -19.29
C LYS A 23 46.91 -36.47 -18.69
N SER A 24 46.90 -37.71 -18.23
CA SER A 24 45.79 -38.25 -17.44
C SER A 24 45.63 -37.43 -16.16
N ALA A 25 44.39 -37.15 -15.75
CA ALA A 25 44.13 -36.45 -14.50
C ALA A 25 44.88 -37.12 -13.35
N LEU A 26 45.57 -36.33 -12.51
CA LEU A 26 46.46 -36.82 -11.44
C LEU A 26 45.78 -37.87 -10.53
N GLY A 27 44.47 -37.74 -10.30
CA GLY A 27 43.67 -38.72 -9.56
C GLY A 27 43.59 -40.10 -10.22
N LEU A 28 43.51 -40.19 -11.56
CA LEU A 28 43.57 -41.47 -12.28
C LEU A 28 44.96 -42.11 -12.20
N GLN A 29 46.01 -41.30 -12.15
CA GLN A 29 47.39 -41.78 -12.03
C GLN A 29 47.65 -42.38 -10.64
N VAL A 30 47.21 -41.69 -9.58
CA VAL A 30 47.31 -42.19 -8.20
C VAL A 30 46.47 -43.47 -8.00
N HIS A 31 45.26 -43.51 -8.55
CA HIS A 31 44.39 -44.68 -8.43
C HIS A 31 44.97 -45.93 -9.12
N LYS A 32 45.58 -45.76 -10.31
CA LYS A 32 46.29 -46.85 -11.01
C LYS A 32 47.51 -47.34 -10.24
N GLN A 33 48.22 -46.45 -9.55
CA GLN A 33 49.36 -46.82 -8.72
C GLN A 33 48.94 -47.59 -7.46
N LEU A 34 47.82 -47.20 -6.85
CA LEU A 34 47.29 -47.87 -5.65
C LEU A 34 46.64 -49.22 -5.94
N TYR A 35 46.02 -49.38 -7.12
CA TYR A 35 45.27 -50.59 -7.49
C TYR A 35 45.66 -51.12 -8.88
N PRO A 36 46.89 -51.60 -9.08
CA PRO A 36 47.38 -52.03 -10.39
C PRO A 36 46.63 -53.25 -10.95
N HIS A 37 46.18 -54.17 -10.09
CA HIS A 37 45.44 -55.38 -10.47
C HIS A 37 44.08 -55.10 -11.15
N LEU A 38 43.47 -53.93 -10.91
CA LEU A 38 42.18 -53.55 -11.52
C LEU A 38 42.31 -53.06 -12.97
N TYR A 39 43.53 -52.83 -13.46
CA TYR A 39 43.81 -52.25 -14.77
C TYR A 39 44.68 -53.14 -15.66
N GLN A 40 45.02 -54.36 -15.22
CA GLN A 40 45.97 -55.22 -15.93
C GLN A 40 45.36 -56.10 -17.02
N ASP A 41 44.04 -56.20 -17.10
CA ASP A 41 43.37 -56.90 -18.18
C ASP A 41 42.55 -55.88 -18.98
N GLY A 42 42.61 -55.94 -20.31
CA GLY A 42 41.96 -55.02 -21.25
C GLY A 42 40.43 -54.96 -21.19
N ASN A 43 39.82 -55.30 -20.07
CA ASN A 43 38.40 -55.30 -19.80
C ASN A 43 38.07 -54.30 -18.68
N ILE A 44 38.11 -53.01 -19.00
CA ILE A 44 37.68 -51.95 -18.08
C ILE A 44 36.13 -51.95 -18.05
N PRO A 45 35.47 -52.16 -16.90
CA PRO A 45 34.02 -52.09 -16.83
C PRO A 45 33.52 -50.67 -17.17
N LYS A 46 32.57 -50.58 -18.11
CA LYS A 46 31.98 -49.32 -18.62
C LYS A 46 31.34 -48.44 -17.54
N SER A 47 31.16 -48.96 -16.32
CA SER A 47 30.60 -48.25 -15.17
C SER A 47 31.54 -47.22 -14.55
N PHE A 48 32.85 -47.24 -14.85
CA PHE A 48 33.83 -46.34 -14.23
C PHE A 48 34.61 -45.46 -15.22
N ALA A 49 34.31 -45.55 -16.52
CA ALA A 49 34.82 -44.57 -17.48
C ALA A 49 34.03 -43.26 -17.33
N PRO A 50 34.68 -42.12 -17.05
CA PRO A 50 33.99 -40.84 -17.09
C PRO A 50 33.43 -40.63 -18.49
N ASN A 51 32.12 -40.41 -18.57
CA ASN A 51 31.41 -40.24 -19.83
C ASN A 51 32.08 -39.09 -20.64
N PRO A 52 32.63 -39.33 -21.84
CA PRO A 52 33.43 -38.34 -22.56
C PRO A 52 32.62 -37.07 -22.92
N ALA A 53 31.29 -37.17 -22.93
CA ALA A 53 30.37 -36.04 -23.13
C ALA A 53 30.23 -35.10 -21.91
N LYS A 54 30.83 -35.43 -20.76
CA LYS A 54 30.81 -34.60 -19.54
C LYS A 54 32.20 -34.11 -19.11
N GLN A 55 33.15 -34.01 -20.05
CA GLN A 55 34.33 -33.16 -19.80
C GLN A 55 33.85 -31.71 -19.78
N LEU A 56 33.95 -31.08 -18.61
CA LEU A 56 33.78 -29.64 -18.46
C LEU A 56 34.78 -28.97 -19.40
N ALA A 57 34.29 -28.47 -20.54
CA ALA A 57 35.05 -27.49 -21.31
C ALA A 57 35.31 -26.29 -20.40
N ASP A 58 36.55 -25.84 -20.40
CA ASP A 58 37.08 -24.82 -19.51
C ASP A 58 36.10 -23.65 -19.30
N GLY A 59 35.71 -23.45 -18.05
CA GLY A 59 34.88 -22.32 -17.64
C GLY A 59 35.60 -21.02 -17.96
N HIS A 60 35.05 -20.27 -18.92
CA HIS A 60 35.51 -18.93 -19.22
C HIS A 60 35.09 -18.00 -18.07
N VAL A 61 36.03 -17.69 -17.17
CA VAL A 61 35.82 -16.74 -16.07
C VAL A 61 35.74 -15.32 -16.66
N LYS A 62 34.53 -14.75 -16.75
CA LYS A 62 34.36 -13.33 -17.08
C LYS A 62 34.77 -12.50 -15.87
N ARG A 63 35.83 -11.69 -16.04
CA ARG A 63 36.24 -10.68 -15.05
C ARG A 63 35.16 -9.59 -14.95
N ILE A 64 34.86 -9.20 -13.72
CA ILE A 64 34.00 -8.06 -13.40
C ILE A 64 34.85 -6.80 -13.55
N SER A 65 34.75 -6.12 -14.69
CA SER A 65 35.09 -4.69 -14.81
C SER A 65 34.31 -4.12 -15.99
N ASP A 66 33.75 -2.94 -15.74
CA ASP A 66 33.36 -1.95 -16.75
C ASP A 66 32.08 -2.23 -17.53
N LYS A 67 30.95 -1.90 -16.91
CA LYS A 67 29.85 -1.28 -17.66
C LYS A 67 28.99 -0.34 -16.81
N SER A 68 29.57 0.81 -16.48
CA SER A 68 28.81 2.06 -16.44
C SER A 68 28.70 2.59 -17.87
N SER A 69 27.52 2.48 -18.46
CA SER A 69 26.96 3.46 -19.41
C SER A 69 25.64 2.93 -19.97
N ASN A 70 24.60 3.71 -19.66
CA ASN A 70 23.44 3.99 -20.49
C ASN A 70 22.45 2.85 -20.71
N ALA A 71 21.35 2.97 -19.96
CA ALA A 71 20.03 2.64 -20.46
C ALA A 71 19.78 3.41 -21.76
N GLU A 72 19.24 2.73 -22.77
CA GLU A 72 18.25 3.29 -23.70
C GLU A 72 17.34 2.13 -24.15
N ASP A 73 16.06 2.34 -23.91
CA ASP A 73 14.85 1.85 -24.57
C ASP A 73 14.91 0.72 -25.61
N GLY A 74 13.97 -0.24 -25.47
CA GLY A 74 13.39 -0.88 -26.64
C GLY A 74 13.03 -2.36 -26.52
N VAL A 75 11.72 -2.61 -26.54
CA VAL A 75 11.05 -3.74 -27.22
C VAL A 75 10.92 -5.08 -26.48
N LEU A 76 9.64 -5.33 -26.22
CA LEU A 76 8.84 -6.51 -25.91
C LEU A 76 9.32 -7.88 -26.46
N ASP A 77 8.92 -8.93 -25.71
CA ASP A 77 8.74 -10.31 -26.14
C ASP A 77 9.97 -11.20 -26.42
N ALA A 78 10.57 -11.70 -25.33
CA ALA A 78 11.21 -13.00 -25.35
C ALA A 78 10.79 -13.80 -24.09
N PRO A 79 10.27 -15.05 -24.21
CA PRO A 79 10.06 -15.88 -23.04
C PRO A 79 11.43 -16.13 -22.41
N ARG A 80 11.65 -15.59 -21.21
CA ARG A 80 12.80 -15.93 -20.39
C ARG A 80 12.84 -17.46 -20.30
N LYS A 81 13.85 -18.10 -20.90
CA LYS A 81 14.07 -19.53 -20.74
C LYS A 81 14.27 -19.78 -19.24
N LEU A 82 13.23 -20.28 -18.58
CA LEU A 82 13.29 -20.72 -17.19
C LEU A 82 14.50 -21.63 -17.07
N SER A 83 15.41 -21.27 -16.17
CA SER A 83 16.60 -22.08 -15.93
C SER A 83 16.15 -23.45 -15.42
N ARG A 84 16.96 -24.50 -15.60
CA ARG A 84 16.66 -25.83 -15.07
C ARG A 84 16.46 -25.84 -13.53
N PHE A 85 16.84 -24.75 -12.85
CA PHE A 85 16.66 -24.55 -11.41
C PHE A 85 15.33 -23.90 -11.02
N ASP A 86 14.52 -23.41 -11.97
CA ASP A 86 13.24 -22.75 -11.71
C ASP A 86 12.03 -23.69 -11.79
N LYS A 87 12.24 -24.99 -12.02
CA LYS A 87 11.16 -25.98 -11.93
C LYS A 87 11.05 -26.42 -10.47
N PRO A 88 9.99 -26.06 -9.72
CA PRO A 88 9.73 -26.76 -8.47
C PRO A 88 9.54 -28.22 -8.85
N ALA A 89 10.41 -29.09 -8.35
CA ALA A 89 10.21 -30.52 -8.49
C ALA A 89 8.82 -30.81 -7.92
N SER A 90 7.85 -31.14 -8.78
CA SER A 90 6.53 -31.63 -8.38
C SER A 90 6.75 -33.01 -7.77
N ARG A 91 7.31 -33.01 -6.57
CA ARG A 91 7.62 -34.19 -5.79
C ARG A 91 6.30 -34.64 -5.18
N GLN A 92 5.40 -35.14 -6.03
CA GLN A 92 4.27 -35.90 -5.55
C GLN A 92 4.85 -37.16 -4.92
N ARG A 93 5.07 -37.09 -3.61
CA ARG A 93 5.42 -38.24 -2.80
C ARG A 93 4.22 -39.18 -2.92
N LYS A 94 4.36 -40.23 -3.72
CA LYS A 94 3.40 -41.34 -3.71
C LYS A 94 3.59 -42.04 -2.37
N HIS A 95 2.79 -41.65 -1.38
CA HIS A 95 2.78 -42.29 -0.08
C HIS A 95 2.27 -43.72 -0.27
N THR A 96 3.14 -44.71 -0.03
CA THR A 96 2.85 -46.14 -0.16
C THR A 96 2.15 -46.72 1.08
N SER A 97 1.59 -45.88 1.94
CA SER A 97 0.81 -46.29 3.10
C SER A 97 -0.66 -46.05 2.78
N GLY A 98 -1.50 -47.08 2.81
CA GLY A 98 -2.96 -47.03 2.61
C GLY A 98 -3.73 -46.25 3.71
N ILE A 99 -3.10 -45.23 4.28
CA ILE A 99 -3.64 -44.32 5.27
C ILE A 99 -4.35 -43.20 4.50
N MET A 100 -5.66 -43.07 4.72
CA MET A 100 -6.47 -42.00 4.11
C MET A 100 -6.08 -40.64 4.70
N VAL A 101 -5.33 -39.85 3.92
CA VAL A 101 -5.00 -38.47 4.29
C VAL A 101 -6.09 -37.55 3.71
N TYR A 102 -6.91 -36.97 4.59
CA TYR A 102 -7.90 -35.97 4.19
C TYR A 102 -7.20 -34.68 3.71
N PRO A 103 -7.73 -33.99 2.69
CA PRO A 103 -7.18 -32.71 2.27
C PRO A 103 -7.26 -31.68 3.41
N PRO A 104 -6.29 -30.75 3.51
CA PRO A 104 -6.38 -29.69 4.48
C PRO A 104 -7.60 -28.82 4.20
N LYS A 105 -8.26 -28.34 5.26
CA LYS A 105 -9.32 -27.33 5.15
C LYS A 105 -8.78 -26.08 4.42
N PRO A 106 -9.61 -25.37 3.64
CA PRO A 106 -9.17 -24.14 2.97
C PRO A 106 -8.59 -23.17 4.01
N SER A 107 -7.48 -22.51 3.66
CA SER A 107 -6.84 -21.58 4.59
C SER A 107 -7.72 -20.35 4.82
N THR A 108 -7.82 -19.91 6.07
CA THR A 108 -8.53 -18.69 6.45
C THR A 108 -7.94 -17.44 5.78
N PHE A 109 -6.64 -17.47 5.47
CA PHE A 109 -5.95 -16.42 4.73
C PHE A 109 -6.41 -16.31 3.26
N ALA A 110 -6.74 -17.44 2.60
CA ALA A 110 -7.29 -17.42 1.25
C ALA A 110 -8.69 -16.78 1.21
N GLN A 111 -9.46 -16.93 2.29
CA GLN A 111 -10.79 -16.31 2.43
C GLN A 111 -10.69 -14.80 2.74
N CYS A 112 -9.79 -14.41 3.63
CA CYS A 112 -9.59 -13.03 4.07
C CYS A 112 -8.09 -12.68 4.11
N PRO A 113 -7.52 -12.14 3.01
CA PRO A 113 -6.09 -11.79 2.98
C PRO A 113 -5.69 -10.68 3.98
N PHE A 114 -6.62 -9.77 4.30
CA PHE A 114 -6.40 -8.65 5.23
C PHE A 114 -7.44 -8.63 6.36
N PRO A 115 -7.34 -9.53 7.35
CA PRO A 115 -8.37 -9.69 8.38
C PRO A 115 -8.55 -8.42 9.24
N VAL A 116 -7.45 -7.73 9.59
CA VAL A 116 -7.51 -6.52 10.42
C VAL A 116 -8.24 -5.37 9.71
N ALA A 117 -7.99 -5.18 8.42
CA ALA A 117 -8.66 -4.15 7.64
C ALA A 117 -10.16 -4.45 7.49
N ALA A 118 -10.51 -5.72 7.22
CA ALA A 118 -11.90 -6.16 7.13
C ALA A 118 -12.67 -5.92 8.44
N VAL A 119 -12.08 -6.30 9.58
CA VAL A 119 -12.66 -6.07 10.91
C VAL A 119 -12.76 -4.57 11.23
N THR A 120 -11.73 -3.78 10.92
CA THR A 120 -11.77 -2.33 11.16
C THR A 120 -12.90 -1.68 10.37
N ASN A 121 -13.07 -2.06 9.10
CA ASN A 121 -14.12 -1.52 8.24
C ASN A 121 -15.52 -1.94 8.70
N SER A 122 -15.70 -3.20 9.11
CA SER A 122 -16.99 -3.68 9.63
C SER A 122 -17.39 -2.94 10.91
N GLN A 123 -16.43 -2.72 11.81
CA GLN A 123 -16.68 -1.98 13.05
C GLN A 123 -16.95 -0.49 12.80
N ILE A 124 -16.22 0.14 11.86
CA ILE A 124 -16.51 1.53 11.45
C ILE A 124 -17.93 1.64 10.87
N ALA A 125 -18.33 0.70 9.99
CA ALA A 125 -19.66 0.70 9.40
C ALA A 125 -20.77 0.54 10.45
N LEU A 126 -20.53 -0.27 11.50
CA LEU A 126 -21.44 -0.41 12.63
C LEU A 126 -21.57 0.91 13.42
N HIS A 127 -20.46 1.57 13.72
CA HIS A 127 -20.42 2.77 14.57
C HIS A 127 -20.72 4.10 13.84
N ASP A 128 -20.60 4.13 12.51
CA ASP A 128 -20.94 5.26 11.65
C ASP A 128 -21.70 4.79 10.40
N PRO A 129 -22.98 4.38 10.56
CA PRO A 129 -23.78 3.86 9.46
C PRO A 129 -24.03 4.92 8.37
N THR A 130 -24.01 6.19 8.74
CA THR A 130 -24.19 7.31 7.79
C THR A 130 -22.91 7.66 7.03
N GLY A 131 -21.74 7.23 7.51
CA GLY A 131 -20.44 7.67 7.01
C GLY A 131 -20.13 9.16 7.26
N ALA A 132 -21.00 9.90 7.97
CA ALA A 132 -20.85 11.35 8.15
C ALA A 132 -19.61 11.70 8.95
N ARG A 133 -19.30 10.93 10.00
CA ARG A 133 -18.12 11.15 10.85
C ARG A 133 -16.85 10.80 10.09
N THR A 134 -16.87 9.68 9.37
CA THR A 134 -15.78 9.24 8.50
C THR A 134 -15.47 10.30 7.45
N ARG A 135 -16.50 10.84 6.79
CA ARG A 135 -16.37 11.90 5.78
C ARG A 135 -15.89 13.21 6.37
N LEU A 136 -16.34 13.58 7.56
CA LEU A 136 -15.90 14.79 8.26
C LEU A 136 -14.40 14.77 8.51
N PHE A 137 -13.86 13.62 8.88
CA PHE A 137 -12.42 13.49 9.11
C PHE A 137 -11.67 12.91 7.90
N ALA A 138 -12.26 12.71 6.73
CA ALA A 138 -11.50 12.18 5.58
C ALA A 138 -10.47 13.21 5.09
N LYS A 139 -9.23 12.78 4.78
CA LYS A 139 -8.20 13.68 4.22
C LYS A 139 -8.56 14.17 2.81
N THR A 140 -9.33 13.36 2.09
CA THR A 140 -9.82 13.64 0.74
C THR A 140 -10.87 14.76 0.72
N ASN A 141 -11.57 14.97 1.84
CA ASN A 141 -12.60 15.98 1.93
C ASN A 141 -11.99 17.39 2.16
N PRO A 142 -12.12 18.34 1.22
CA PRO A 142 -11.62 19.69 1.41
C PRO A 142 -12.33 20.38 2.59
N GLU A 143 -13.65 20.16 2.70
CA GLU A 143 -14.55 20.61 3.76
C GLU A 143 -14.48 19.72 5.02
N GLY A 144 -13.49 18.82 5.12
CA GLY A 144 -13.27 18.02 6.33
C GLY A 144 -12.78 18.87 7.50
N ALA A 145 -12.99 18.41 8.73
CA ALA A 145 -12.43 19.03 9.93
C ALA A 145 -10.89 18.97 9.90
N ARG A 146 -10.25 20.12 10.11
CA ARG A 146 -8.78 20.24 10.13
C ARG A 146 -8.28 20.68 11.49
N VAL A 147 -7.00 20.46 11.69
CA VAL A 147 -6.30 20.95 12.89
C VAL A 147 -6.27 22.48 12.86
N GLY A 148 -6.65 23.10 13.97
CA GLY A 148 -6.84 24.54 14.12
C GLY A 148 -8.29 25.01 14.00
N ASP A 149 -9.20 24.16 13.51
CA ASP A 149 -10.64 24.46 13.50
C ASP A 149 -11.21 24.37 14.93
N ILE A 150 -12.25 25.15 15.20
CA ILE A 150 -13.04 25.04 16.44
C ILE A 150 -14.15 24.03 16.19
N LEU A 151 -14.13 22.97 16.99
CA LEU A 151 -15.11 21.89 16.92
C LEU A 151 -16.01 21.93 18.15
N LEU A 152 -17.31 21.68 17.93
CA LEU A 152 -18.29 21.44 18.98
C LEU A 152 -18.62 19.95 18.97
N VAL A 153 -18.32 19.27 20.07
CA VAL A 153 -18.63 17.85 20.27
C VAL A 153 -19.85 17.76 21.17
N ARG A 154 -20.94 17.24 20.61
CA ARG A 154 -22.15 16.90 21.34
C ARG A 154 -22.01 15.49 21.89
N GLN A 155 -22.17 15.35 23.21
CA GLN A 155 -22.19 14.07 23.88
C GLN A 155 -23.63 13.66 24.15
N ARG A 156 -23.90 12.36 24.16
CA ARG A 156 -25.20 11.79 24.51
C ARG A 156 -25.59 12.10 25.96
N THR A 157 -24.60 12.16 26.83
CA THR A 157 -24.75 12.47 28.25
C THR A 157 -23.74 13.54 28.63
N GLY A 158 -24.21 14.59 29.31
CA GLY A 158 -23.37 15.71 29.78
C GLY A 158 -23.28 16.86 28.79
N ASP A 159 -22.49 17.86 29.18
CA ASP A 159 -22.43 19.12 28.45
C ASP A 159 -21.59 18.99 27.16
N PRO A 160 -21.99 19.69 26.08
CA PRO A 160 -21.22 19.70 24.85
C PRO A 160 -19.90 20.43 25.07
N PHE A 161 -18.81 19.85 24.58
CA PHE A 161 -17.49 20.45 24.71
C PHE A 161 -17.10 21.15 23.40
N ALA A 162 -16.68 22.40 23.50
CA ALA A 162 -16.16 23.15 22.37
C ALA A 162 -14.69 23.50 22.60
N GLY A 163 -13.89 23.33 21.55
CA GLY A 163 -12.47 23.64 21.63
C GLY A 163 -11.80 23.66 20.27
N VAL A 164 -10.59 24.21 20.24
CA VAL A 164 -9.73 24.16 19.08
C VAL A 164 -9.17 22.75 18.94
N CYS A 165 -9.27 22.19 17.73
CA CYS A 165 -8.66 20.91 17.42
C CYS A 165 -7.14 21.05 17.28
N ILE A 166 -6.38 20.48 18.22
CA ILE A 166 -4.92 20.54 18.23
C ILE A 166 -4.29 19.32 17.56
N ASN A 167 -4.99 18.18 17.57
CA ASN A 167 -4.47 16.92 17.04
C ASN A 167 -5.61 16.02 16.56
N ILE A 168 -5.38 15.31 15.46
CA ILE A 168 -6.27 14.27 14.93
C ILE A 168 -5.43 12.99 14.79
N ARG A 169 -5.71 12.00 15.64
CA ARG A 169 -5.12 10.65 15.57
C ARG A 169 -5.99 9.80 14.66
N ARG A 170 -5.39 9.24 13.61
CA ARG A 170 -6.07 8.35 12.65
C ARG A 170 -5.55 6.94 12.87
N GLN A 171 -6.35 6.11 13.52
CA GLN A 171 -5.98 4.75 13.93
C GLN A 171 -7.19 3.81 13.71
N GLY A 172 -7.76 3.81 12.51
CA GLY A 172 -8.96 3.04 12.19
C GLY A 172 -10.15 3.45 13.06
N ILE A 173 -10.76 2.48 13.75
CA ILE A 173 -11.86 2.70 14.71
C ILE A 173 -11.45 3.56 15.92
N ASP A 174 -10.17 3.56 16.27
CA ASP A 174 -9.64 4.34 17.39
C ASP A 174 -9.30 5.79 17.03
N THR A 175 -9.79 6.26 15.88
CA THR A 175 -9.61 7.65 15.44
C THR A 175 -10.14 8.61 16.49
N ALA A 176 -9.28 9.56 16.89
CA ALA A 176 -9.52 10.44 18.02
C ALA A 176 -9.11 11.88 17.70
N ILE A 177 -9.79 12.83 18.31
CA ILE A 177 -9.47 14.26 18.25
C ILE A 177 -9.09 14.77 19.63
N LEU A 178 -8.06 15.62 19.69
CA LEU A 178 -7.73 16.37 20.90
C LEU A 178 -8.22 17.79 20.73
N LEU A 179 -9.15 18.17 21.60
CA LEU A 179 -9.69 19.50 21.67
C LEU A 179 -9.10 20.22 22.88
N ARG A 180 -8.69 21.47 22.68
CA ARG A 180 -8.30 22.38 23.75
C ARG A 180 -9.32 23.50 23.86
N GLY A 181 -9.79 23.75 25.07
CA GLY A 181 -10.60 24.90 25.41
C GLY A 181 -10.11 25.52 26.71
N GLN A 182 -10.74 26.62 27.10
CA GLN A 182 -10.63 27.14 28.46
C GLN A 182 -12.03 27.13 29.05
N LEU A 183 -12.17 26.52 30.21
CA LEU A 183 -13.36 26.62 31.02
C LEU A 183 -13.06 27.61 32.13
N THR A 184 -13.80 28.71 32.18
CA THR A 184 -13.51 29.86 33.06
C THR A 184 -12.11 30.42 32.81
N ARG A 185 -11.10 30.04 33.60
CA ARG A 185 -9.69 30.48 33.47
C ARG A 185 -8.71 29.32 33.41
N VAL A 186 -9.20 28.08 33.39
CA VAL A 186 -8.36 26.88 33.37
C VAL A 186 -8.38 26.28 31.97
N GLY A 187 -7.20 26.05 31.39
CA GLY A 187 -7.06 25.37 30.11
C GLY A 187 -7.34 23.87 30.24
N VAL A 188 -8.31 23.37 29.51
CA VAL A 188 -8.74 21.96 29.53
C VAL A 188 -8.48 21.33 28.17
N GLU A 189 -7.95 20.10 28.17
CA GLU A 189 -7.75 19.31 26.96
C GLU A 189 -8.46 17.97 27.07
N MET A 190 -9.26 17.64 26.06
CA MET A 190 -10.07 16.41 26.04
C MET A 190 -9.81 15.61 24.77
N TRP A 191 -9.61 14.31 24.94
CA TRP A 191 -9.63 13.35 23.84
C TRP A 191 -11.05 12.84 23.61
N TYR A 192 -11.52 12.95 22.37
CA TYR A 192 -12.75 12.32 21.93
C TYR A 192 -12.48 11.27 20.88
N LYS A 193 -13.05 10.08 21.09
CA LYS A 193 -13.09 9.01 20.10
C LYS A 193 -14.22 9.30 19.13
N VAL A 194 -13.90 9.46 17.85
CA VAL A 194 -14.84 9.92 16.81
C VAL A 194 -15.98 8.91 16.62
N TYR A 195 -15.67 7.62 16.67
CA TYR A 195 -16.64 6.54 16.47
C TYR A 195 -17.29 6.07 17.78
N SER A 196 -17.08 6.76 18.90
CA SER A 196 -17.75 6.41 20.15
C SER A 196 -19.26 6.68 20.05
N PRO A 197 -20.13 5.75 20.51
CA PRO A 197 -21.57 5.97 20.55
C PRO A 197 -21.99 7.04 21.57
N LEU A 198 -21.10 7.41 22.49
CA LEU A 198 -21.34 8.52 23.43
C LEU A 198 -21.20 9.88 22.76
N VAL A 199 -20.44 9.97 21.67
CA VAL A 199 -20.40 11.19 20.86
C VAL A 199 -21.60 11.15 19.93
N GLU A 200 -22.53 12.06 20.11
CA GLU A 200 -23.72 12.17 19.28
C GLU A 200 -23.35 12.78 17.93
N GLY A 201 -22.69 13.94 17.96
CA GLY A 201 -22.34 14.70 16.76
C GLY A 201 -21.11 15.55 16.96
N ILE A 202 -20.40 15.79 15.85
CA ILE A 202 -19.24 16.69 15.81
C ILE A 202 -19.52 17.73 14.74
N GLU A 203 -19.54 18.99 15.15
CA GLU A 203 -19.81 20.13 14.27
C GLU A 203 -18.59 21.02 14.18
N VAL A 204 -18.31 21.53 12.97
CA VAL A 204 -17.29 22.57 12.79
C VAL A 204 -17.95 23.92 13.00
N VAL A 205 -17.60 24.58 14.11
CA VAL A 205 -18.18 25.88 14.52
C VAL A 205 -17.53 27.01 13.74
N GLN A 206 -16.21 27.00 13.71
CA GLN A 206 -15.41 28.02 13.04
C GLN A 206 -14.19 27.38 12.42
N ARG A 207 -13.97 27.69 11.13
CA ARG A 207 -12.76 27.29 10.40
C ARG A 207 -11.57 28.15 10.79
N ALA A 208 -10.39 27.56 10.77
CA ALA A 208 -9.16 28.33 10.85
C ALA A 208 -9.05 29.26 9.62
N ALA A 209 -8.77 30.55 9.85
CA ALA A 209 -8.61 31.53 8.77
C ALA A 209 -7.55 31.13 7.74
N LYS A 210 -6.50 30.44 8.18
CA LYS A 210 -5.47 29.85 7.33
C LYS A 210 -5.18 28.43 7.77
N ARG A 211 -4.95 27.54 6.80
CA ARG A 211 -4.54 26.16 7.08
C ARG A 211 -3.25 26.17 7.90
N ALA A 212 -3.27 25.46 9.03
CA ALA A 212 -2.10 25.29 9.85
C ALA A 212 -0.99 24.53 9.10
N ARG A 213 0.26 24.99 9.25
CA ARG A 213 1.44 24.37 8.62
C ARG A 213 1.88 23.09 9.33
N ARG A 214 1.55 22.93 10.61
CA ARG A 214 1.91 21.77 11.43
C ARG A 214 0.72 20.81 11.54
N ALA A 215 1.01 19.50 11.58
CA ALA A 215 -0.01 18.47 11.80
C ALA A 215 -0.50 18.39 13.25
N ARG A 216 0.27 18.92 14.21
CA ARG A 216 -0.08 19.00 15.64
C ARG A 216 0.22 20.40 16.15
N LEU A 217 -0.74 21.03 16.82
CA LEU A 217 -0.62 22.41 17.32
C LEU A 217 -0.36 22.46 18.83
N THR A 218 0.53 21.59 19.32
CA THR A 218 0.83 21.49 20.77
C THR A 218 1.37 22.80 21.36
N TYR A 219 1.94 23.67 20.53
CA TYR A 219 2.39 25.00 20.92
C TYR A 219 1.26 25.92 21.41
N MET A 220 -0.01 25.63 21.08
CA MET A 220 -1.17 26.39 21.58
C MET A 220 -1.39 26.26 23.09
N ARG A 221 -0.63 25.39 23.77
CA ARG A 221 -0.57 25.33 25.24
C ARG A 221 0.13 26.52 25.87
N THR A 222 0.94 27.23 25.10
CA THR A 222 1.65 28.43 25.56
C THR A 222 0.76 29.65 25.43
N VAL A 223 0.81 30.55 26.42
CA VAL A 223 -0.06 31.73 26.53
C VAL A 223 -0.05 32.58 25.25
N LYS A 224 1.12 32.75 24.62
CA LYS A 224 1.28 33.52 23.38
C LYS A 224 0.41 33.03 22.21
N HIS A 225 0.14 31.72 22.15
CA HIS A 225 -0.54 31.09 21.03
C HIS A 225 -1.89 30.49 21.42
N ASP A 226 -2.27 30.59 22.70
CA ASP A 226 -3.53 30.06 23.18
C ASP A 226 -4.68 30.89 22.61
N ARG A 227 -5.77 30.23 22.24
CA ARG A 227 -6.97 30.90 21.71
C ARG A 227 -7.87 31.43 22.81
N GLY A 228 -7.70 30.95 24.04
CA GLY A 228 -8.55 31.35 25.15
C GLY A 228 -9.87 30.57 25.19
N SER A 229 -10.88 31.18 25.82
CA SER A 229 -12.25 30.65 25.83
C SER A 229 -12.90 30.81 24.45
N VAL A 230 -13.53 29.74 23.98
CA VAL A 230 -14.25 29.69 22.69
C VAL A 230 -15.78 29.81 22.86
N GLU A 231 -16.26 30.03 24.07
CA GLU A 231 -17.70 30.04 24.40
C GLU A 231 -18.48 31.07 23.60
N ASN A 232 -17.92 32.28 23.41
CA ASN A 232 -18.61 33.32 22.66
C ASN A 232 -18.79 32.96 21.17
N VAL A 233 -17.79 32.30 20.58
CA VAL A 233 -17.86 31.82 19.18
C VAL A 233 -18.97 30.79 19.03
N VAL A 234 -19.04 29.85 19.96
CA VAL A 234 -20.08 28.80 19.99
C VAL A 234 -21.46 29.41 20.16
N ARG A 235 -21.61 30.40 21.05
CA ARG A 235 -22.87 31.12 21.27
C ARG A 235 -23.37 31.80 20.00
N VAL A 236 -22.48 32.48 19.27
CA VAL A 236 -22.82 33.12 17.99
C VAL A 236 -23.22 32.08 16.94
N TYR A 237 -22.45 30.99 16.82
CA TYR A 237 -22.76 29.91 15.89
C TYR A 237 -24.12 29.27 16.18
N LEU A 238 -24.42 28.95 17.44
CA LEU A 238 -25.71 28.36 17.83
C LEU A 238 -26.87 29.34 17.56
N ARG A 239 -26.68 30.64 17.79
CA ARG A 239 -27.66 31.68 17.44
C ARG A 239 -27.90 31.74 15.93
N GLN A 240 -26.84 31.74 15.12
CA GLN A 240 -26.94 31.73 13.66
C GLN A 240 -27.63 30.46 13.15
N LYS A 241 -27.27 29.30 13.70
CA LYS A 241 -27.88 28.00 13.36
C LYS A 241 -29.38 27.98 13.68
N ALA A 242 -29.79 28.53 14.83
CA ALA A 242 -31.19 28.65 15.21
C ALA A 242 -31.96 29.62 14.31
N ALA A 243 -31.37 30.78 13.96
CA ALA A 243 -31.98 31.75 13.06
C ALA A 243 -32.24 31.16 11.67
N LEU A 244 -31.29 30.40 11.13
CA LEU A 244 -31.45 29.71 9.84
C LEU A 244 -32.51 28.61 9.91
N GLY A 245 -32.52 27.80 10.98
CA GLY A 245 -33.50 26.73 11.15
C GLY A 245 -34.96 27.20 11.26
N THR A 246 -35.21 28.41 11.77
CA THR A 246 -36.56 28.98 11.85
C THR A 246 -37.05 29.57 10.53
N ALA A 247 -36.16 29.94 9.60
CA ALA A 247 -36.53 30.50 8.30
C ALA A 247 -37.15 29.44 7.37
N ASP A 248 -36.64 28.21 7.38
CA ASP A 248 -37.18 27.11 6.56
C ASP A 248 -38.52 26.58 7.11
N GLY A 249 -38.69 26.57 8.45
CA GLY A 249 -39.96 26.25 9.11
C GLY A 249 -41.05 27.29 8.85
N LYS A 250 -40.72 28.59 8.91
CA LYS A 250 -41.68 29.67 8.59
C LYS A 250 -42.02 29.75 7.11
N LYS A 251 -41.09 29.45 6.19
CA LYS A 251 -41.40 29.37 4.74
C LYS A 251 -42.35 28.21 4.43
N LYS A 252 -42.14 27.01 5.00
CA LYS A 252 -43.09 25.89 4.85
C LYS A 252 -44.45 26.17 5.48
N ALA A 253 -44.50 26.76 6.67
CA ALA A 253 -45.76 27.14 7.33
C ALA A 253 -46.50 28.27 6.59
N GLY A 254 -45.78 29.26 6.05
CA GLY A 254 -46.35 30.35 5.25
C GLY A 254 -46.88 29.89 3.90
N MET A 255 -46.22 28.91 3.25
CA MET A 255 -46.69 28.34 1.99
C MET A 255 -47.91 27.42 2.18
N ALA A 256 -47.99 26.70 3.31
CA ALA A 256 -49.17 25.93 3.70
C ALA A 256 -50.38 26.84 4.07
N ALA A 257 -50.13 27.96 4.74
CA ALA A 257 -51.16 28.96 5.06
C ALA A 257 -51.66 29.72 3.81
N ALA A 258 -50.77 30.04 2.86
CA ALA A 258 -51.14 30.66 1.59
C ALA A 258 -51.93 29.71 0.67
N ALA A 259 -51.64 28.40 0.70
CA ALA A 259 -52.41 27.39 -0.01
C ALA A 259 -53.84 27.20 0.58
N ALA A 260 -54.00 27.38 1.90
CA ALA A 260 -55.32 27.35 2.55
C ALA A 260 -56.16 28.63 2.33
N ALA A 261 -55.52 29.75 1.99
CA ALA A 261 -56.18 31.04 1.73
C ALA A 261 -56.55 31.28 0.25
N GLY A 262 -56.16 30.37 -0.67
CA GLY A 262 -56.37 30.49 -2.11
C GLY A 262 -57.79 30.18 -2.62
N GLY A 263 -58.82 30.28 -1.76
CA GLY A 263 -60.19 29.85 -2.06
C GLY A 263 -61.26 30.92 -1.81
N LYS A 264 -61.09 32.16 -2.31
CA LYS A 264 -62.19 33.11 -2.51
C LYS A 264 -61.75 34.30 -3.38
N LYS A 265 -61.97 34.20 -4.69
CA LYS A 265 -61.94 35.34 -5.62
C LYS A 265 -63.31 35.42 -6.33
N GLY A 266 -64.03 36.50 -6.07
CA GLY A 266 -65.03 37.05 -7.00
C GLY A 266 -66.50 37.01 -6.56
N LYS A 267 -67.05 38.17 -6.18
CA LYS A 267 -68.09 38.83 -6.98
C LYS A 267 -68.16 40.31 -6.60
N GLY A 268 -67.86 41.16 -7.57
CA GLY A 268 -67.95 42.61 -7.44
C GLY A 268 -69.38 43.07 -7.18
N ARG A 269 -69.50 44.22 -6.50
CA ARG A 269 -70.75 44.97 -6.41
C ARG A 269 -70.53 46.36 -6.96
N GLY A 270 -71.44 46.73 -7.85
CA GLY A 270 -71.31 47.83 -8.78
C GLY A 270 -71.47 49.21 -8.15
N LYS A 271 -70.85 50.14 -8.85
CA LYS A 271 -71.12 51.57 -8.98
C LYS A 271 -72.61 51.90 -8.83
N LYS A 272 -72.97 52.85 -7.95
CA LYS A 272 -74.11 53.76 -8.15
C LYS A 272 -74.02 54.99 -7.22
N ARG A 273 -73.97 56.14 -7.91
CA ARG A 273 -74.39 57.50 -7.56
C ARG A 273 -73.57 58.24 -6.51
#